data_AF-A0A0L7KXZ5-F1
#
_entry.id   AF-A0A0L7KXZ5-F1
#
_cell.length_a   1.000
_cell.length_b   1.000
_cell.length_c   1.000
_cell.angle_alpha   90.00
_cell.angle_beta   90.00
_cell.angle_gamma   90.00
#
_symmetry.space_group_name_H-M   'P 1'
#
loop_
_entity.id
_entity.type
_entity.pdbx_description
1 polymer ?
#
loop_
_entity_poly.entity_id
_entity_poly.type
_entity_poly.pdbx_seq_one_letter_code
_entity_poly.pdbx_strand_id
1 'polypeptide(L)'
;MGRGLPEKKPLPGVKSIILVASGKGGVGKTTTAVNLACAMKVIEPDKEIGLLDADVFGPSVPLMMNISGEPMLNDDNLIEPLLNYGRGINMFEKLKVPIIGLVENMSHAICYKCGSVNYIFGSETVKAAAEMGLDIIESFAVDQNMSECINSGKPAIYALPDSIHAEKYRHLANKVFKYIEHKDKERHEAQE
;
A
#
# COMPACT_ATOMS: atom_id res chain seq x y z
N MET A 1 -20.17 19.15 -22.90
CA MET A 1 -20.27 19.29 -21.44
C MET A 1 -19.60 18.06 -20.83
N GLY A 2 -18.40 18.21 -20.27
CA GLY A 2 -17.68 17.08 -19.66
C GLY A 2 -18.45 16.56 -18.47
N ARG A 3 -18.82 15.27 -18.47
CA ARG A 3 -19.36 14.61 -17.28
C ARG A 3 -18.29 14.70 -16.20
N GLY A 4 -18.66 15.26 -15.05
CA GLY A 4 -17.77 15.35 -13.89
C GLY A 4 -17.28 13.97 -13.45
N LEU A 5 -16.24 13.95 -12.61
CA LEU A 5 -15.79 12.72 -11.95
C LEU A 5 -17.00 12.02 -11.31
N PRO A 6 -17.10 10.68 -11.41
CA PRO A 6 -18.19 9.93 -10.80
C PRO A 6 -18.30 10.30 -9.32
N GLU A 7 -19.52 10.59 -8.87
CA GLU A 7 -19.77 10.93 -7.46
C GLU A 7 -19.28 9.78 -6.58
N LYS A 8 -18.43 10.11 -5.61
CA LYS A 8 -17.89 9.16 -4.65
C LYS A 8 -19.01 8.72 -3.71
N LYS A 9 -19.68 7.63 -4.07
CA LYS A 9 -20.64 6.98 -3.16
C LYS A 9 -19.88 6.24 -2.05
N PRO A 10 -20.22 6.46 -0.78
CA PRO A 10 -19.63 5.67 0.29
C PRO A 10 -20.05 4.20 0.13
N LEU A 11 -19.13 3.28 0.44
CA LEU A 11 -19.46 1.86 0.52
C LEU A 11 -20.34 1.65 1.77
N PRO A 12 -21.57 1.13 1.62
CA PRO A 12 -22.46 0.92 2.76
C PRO A 12 -21.79 0.07 3.85
N GLY A 13 -21.87 0.52 5.10
CA GLY A 13 -21.26 -0.18 6.25
C GLY A 13 -19.76 0.04 6.45
N VAL A 14 -19.05 0.65 5.49
CA VAL A 14 -17.60 0.86 5.58
C VAL A 14 -17.28 2.27 6.10
N LYS A 15 -16.73 2.35 7.31
CA LYS A 15 -16.34 3.62 7.94
C LYS A 15 -15.11 4.26 7.28
N SER A 16 -14.10 3.44 6.99
CA SER A 16 -12.81 3.90 6.47
C SER A 16 -12.31 2.94 5.39
N ILE A 17 -11.74 3.48 4.31
CA ILE A 17 -11.09 2.72 3.25
C ILE A 17 -9.60 3.09 3.28
N ILE A 18 -8.75 2.08 3.48
CA ILE A 18 -7.29 2.21 3.42
C ILE A 18 -6.84 1.61 2.09
N LEU A 19 -6.04 2.37 1.34
CA LEU A 19 -5.48 1.91 0.08
C LEU A 19 -3.99 1.60 0.25
N VAL A 20 -3.61 0.36 -0.08
CA VAL A 20 -2.20 -0.05 -0.20
C VAL A 20 -1.88 -0.14 -1.69
N ALA A 21 -1.03 0.76 -2.18
CA ALA A 21 -0.68 0.88 -3.59
C ALA A 21 0.83 0.78 -3.82
N SER A 22 1.23 0.41 -5.04
CA SER A 22 2.63 0.39 -5.47
C SER A 22 2.76 0.77 -6.94
N GLY A 23 3.81 1.51 -7.29
CA GLY A 23 4.10 1.88 -8.69
C GLY A 23 4.77 0.77 -9.52
N LYS A 24 5.19 -0.34 -8.90
CA LYS A 24 5.90 -1.46 -9.55
C LYS A 24 5.38 -2.80 -9.04
N GLY A 25 5.43 -3.82 -9.88
CA GLY A 25 5.17 -5.21 -9.47
C GLY A 25 6.29 -5.77 -8.59
N GLY A 26 5.98 -6.75 -7.74
CA GLY A 26 6.98 -7.49 -6.96
C GLY A 26 7.51 -6.80 -5.70
N VAL A 27 7.09 -5.58 -5.38
CA VAL A 27 7.57 -4.81 -4.21
C VAL A 27 6.95 -5.22 -2.86
N GLY A 28 6.10 -6.25 -2.85
CA GLY A 28 5.42 -6.71 -1.62
C GLY A 28 4.12 -5.99 -1.26
N LYS A 29 3.42 -5.38 -2.23
CA LYS A 29 2.10 -4.72 -2.01
C LYS A 29 1.10 -5.68 -1.32
N THR A 30 0.87 -6.84 -1.91
CA THR A 30 -0.08 -7.84 -1.37
C THR A 30 0.37 -8.36 -0.01
N THR A 31 1.66 -8.65 0.15
CA THR A 31 2.24 -9.04 1.44
C THR A 31 1.97 -8.00 2.52
N THR A 32 2.17 -6.72 2.20
CA THR A 32 1.94 -5.60 3.13
C THR A 32 0.46 -5.46 3.45
N ALA A 33 -0.41 -5.50 2.45
CA ALA A 33 -1.86 -5.36 2.64
C ALA A 33 -2.45 -6.47 3.52
N VAL A 34 -2.06 -7.72 3.28
CA VAL A 34 -2.52 -8.88 4.06
C VAL A 34 -2.03 -8.79 5.51
N ASN A 35 -0.73 -8.57 5.73
CA ASN A 35 -0.18 -8.53 7.08
C ASN A 35 -0.66 -7.30 7.87
N LEU A 36 -0.84 -6.15 7.21
CA LEU A 36 -1.44 -4.97 7.81
C LEU A 36 -2.88 -5.25 8.26
N ALA A 37 -3.73 -5.80 7.39
CA ALA A 37 -5.11 -6.13 7.74
C ALA A 37 -5.18 -7.12 8.91
N CYS A 38 -4.34 -8.16 8.90
CA CYS A 38 -4.27 -9.12 9.99
C CYS A 38 -3.75 -8.48 11.29
N ALA A 39 -2.73 -7.64 11.24
CA ALA A 39 -2.21 -6.94 12.42
C ALA A 39 -3.24 -5.97 13.01
N MET A 40 -3.96 -5.23 12.16
CA MET A 40 -5.06 -4.39 12.62
C MET A 40 -6.15 -5.22 13.30
N LYS A 41 -6.47 -6.43 12.79
CA LYS A 41 -7.47 -7.32 13.40
C LYS A 41 -7.00 -7.91 14.72
N VAL A 42 -5.70 -8.18 14.87
CA VAL A 42 -5.11 -8.63 16.13
C VAL A 42 -5.15 -7.52 17.19
N ILE A 43 -4.88 -6.27 16.81
CA ILE A 43 -4.87 -5.13 17.74
C ILE A 43 -6.30 -4.73 18.14
N GLU A 44 -7.24 -4.81 17.20
CA GLU A 44 -8.64 -4.42 17.38
C GLU A 44 -9.59 -5.57 17.01
N PRO A 45 -9.72 -6.60 17.86
CA PRO A 45 -10.53 -7.79 17.57
C PRO A 45 -12.01 -7.49 17.32
N ASP A 46 -12.52 -6.41 17.91
CA ASP A 46 -13.92 -6.01 17.79
C ASP A 46 -14.21 -5.22 16.51
N LYS A 47 -13.18 -4.70 15.81
CA LYS A 47 -13.36 -3.98 14.55
C LYS A 47 -13.57 -4.96 13.39
N GLU A 48 -14.50 -4.64 12.51
CA GLU A 48 -14.68 -5.33 11.24
C GLU A 48 -13.62 -4.84 10.25
N ILE A 49 -12.77 -5.76 9.79
CA ILE A 49 -11.66 -5.46 8.89
C ILE A 49 -11.78 -6.39 7.69
N GLY A 50 -11.99 -5.79 6.52
CA GLY A 50 -12.04 -6.48 5.25
C GLY A 50 -10.77 -6.22 4.44
N LEU A 51 -10.40 -7.18 3.60
CA LEU A 51 -9.39 -7.03 2.57
C LEU A 51 -10.05 -7.24 1.21
N LEU A 52 -9.91 -6.26 0.32
CA LEU A 52 -10.37 -6.33 -1.05
C LEU A 52 -9.16 -6.25 -1.98
N ASP A 53 -8.98 -7.26 -2.82
CA ASP A 53 -8.00 -7.19 -3.89
C ASP A 53 -8.59 -6.39 -5.07
N ALA A 54 -7.92 -5.29 -5.39
CA ALA A 54 -8.30 -4.40 -6.49
C ALA A 54 -7.29 -4.47 -7.65
N ASP A 55 -6.43 -5.48 -7.70
CA ASP A 55 -5.50 -5.75 -8.81
C ASP A 55 -6.26 -6.26 -10.06
N VAL A 56 -7.16 -5.45 -10.61
CA VAL A 56 -7.89 -5.74 -11.86
C VAL A 56 -6.96 -5.66 -13.09
N PHE A 57 -5.78 -5.06 -12.95
CA PHE A 57 -4.75 -4.97 -13.99
C PHE A 57 -3.37 -5.31 -13.40
N GLY A 58 -2.94 -6.56 -13.59
CA GLY A 58 -1.63 -6.99 -13.14
C GLY A 58 -0.48 -6.16 -13.78
N PRO A 59 0.61 -5.89 -13.05
CA PRO A 59 1.72 -5.04 -13.48
C PRO A 59 2.54 -5.59 -14.65
N SER A 60 2.25 -6.80 -15.12
CA SER A 60 2.97 -7.50 -16.19
C SER A 60 2.54 -7.07 -17.61
N VAL A 61 1.29 -6.62 -17.80
CA VAL A 61 0.74 -6.38 -19.15
C VAL A 61 1.27 -5.09 -19.79
N PRO A 62 1.31 -3.93 -19.09
CA PRO A 62 1.80 -2.68 -19.65
C PRO A 62 3.33 -2.57 -19.67
N LEU A 63 4.04 -3.63 -19.25
CA LEU A 63 5.49 -3.75 -19.36
C LEU A 63 5.81 -4.64 -20.60
N MET A 64 5.09 -5.73 -20.80
CA MET A 64 5.36 -6.66 -21.90
C MET A 64 4.93 -6.18 -23.31
N MET A 65 4.15 -5.11 -23.51
CA MET A 65 3.55 -4.82 -24.84
C MET A 65 4.09 -3.59 -25.63
N ASN A 66 5.05 -2.83 -25.10
CA ASN A 66 5.69 -1.59 -25.59
C ASN A 66 4.84 -0.53 -26.35
N ILE A 67 4.17 0.39 -25.66
CA ILE A 67 3.16 1.33 -26.19
C ILE A 67 3.14 2.62 -25.33
N SER A 68 2.55 3.69 -25.87
CA SER A 68 2.56 5.10 -25.41
C SER A 68 1.35 5.89 -25.98
N GLY A 69 0.81 6.88 -25.24
CA GLY A 69 -0.25 7.84 -25.67
C GLY A 69 -1.21 8.30 -24.54
N GLU A 70 -2.21 9.17 -24.83
CA GLU A 70 -3.30 9.59 -23.88
C GLU A 70 -4.64 8.82 -24.04
N PRO A 71 -5.19 8.21 -22.98
CA PRO A 71 -6.36 7.32 -23.06
C PRO A 71 -7.61 8.03 -23.57
N MET A 72 -8.24 7.45 -24.60
CA MET A 72 -9.47 7.94 -25.20
C MET A 72 -10.69 7.27 -24.57
N LEU A 73 -11.85 7.91 -24.63
CA LEU A 73 -13.13 7.33 -24.25
C LEU A 73 -13.83 6.83 -25.51
N ASN A 74 -14.41 5.63 -25.47
CA ASN A 74 -15.32 5.20 -26.52
C ASN A 74 -16.72 5.80 -26.31
N ASP A 75 -17.60 5.61 -27.29
CA ASP A 75 -18.96 6.15 -27.30
C ASP A 75 -19.81 5.68 -26.09
N ASP A 76 -19.41 4.59 -25.43
CA ASP A 76 -20.04 4.04 -24.23
C ASP A 76 -19.47 4.61 -22.91
N ASN A 77 -18.63 5.65 -22.97
CA ASN A 77 -17.91 6.24 -21.83
C ASN A 77 -17.00 5.26 -21.07
N LEU A 78 -16.53 4.21 -21.75
CA LEU A 78 -15.50 3.34 -21.21
C LEU A 78 -14.14 3.86 -21.67
N ILE A 79 -13.17 3.83 -20.77
CA ILE A 79 -11.78 4.17 -21.08
C ILE A 79 -11.26 3.09 -22.03
N GLU A 80 -10.92 3.47 -23.26
CA GLU A 80 -10.19 2.60 -24.15
C GLU A 80 -8.75 2.45 -23.63
N PRO A 81 -8.27 1.21 -23.42
CA PRO A 81 -6.94 0.98 -22.91
C PRO A 81 -5.90 1.51 -23.90
N LEU A 82 -5.24 2.61 -23.54
CA LEU A 82 -3.98 2.91 -24.15
C LEU A 82 -2.90 2.08 -23.51
N LEU A 83 -2.28 1.36 -24.42
CA LEU A 83 -1.38 0.29 -24.14
C LEU A 83 -0.05 0.98 -23.66
N ASN A 84 0.72 0.29 -22.80
CA ASN A 84 2.08 0.47 -22.19
C ASN A 84 2.64 1.75 -21.52
N TYR A 85 3.46 1.42 -20.51
CA TYR A 85 4.54 2.15 -19.84
C TYR A 85 4.32 3.59 -19.34
N GLY A 86 3.71 3.70 -18.15
CA GLY A 86 3.89 4.92 -17.34
C GLY A 86 2.86 5.17 -16.24
N ARG A 87 2.09 4.17 -15.80
CA ARG A 87 0.99 4.37 -14.84
C ARG A 87 1.30 3.73 -13.49
N GLY A 88 1.55 4.58 -12.50
CA GLY A 88 1.53 4.18 -11.10
C GLY A 88 1.36 5.36 -10.14
N ILE A 89 1.89 6.53 -10.49
CA ILE A 89 2.00 7.65 -9.54
C ILE A 89 0.99 8.79 -9.84
N ASN A 90 0.73 9.14 -11.11
CA ASN A 90 -0.21 10.22 -11.46
C ASN A 90 -1.70 9.96 -11.17
N MET A 91 -2.08 8.75 -10.72
CA MET A 91 -3.47 8.48 -10.33
C MET A 91 -3.80 9.13 -8.98
N PHE A 92 -2.81 9.28 -8.09
CA PHE A 92 -3.02 9.77 -6.73
C PHE A 92 -3.00 11.29 -6.60
N GLU A 93 -2.46 12.04 -7.58
CA GLU A 93 -2.51 13.51 -7.54
C GLU A 93 -3.88 14.08 -7.91
N LYS A 94 -4.64 13.38 -8.77
CA LYS A 94 -5.99 13.80 -9.19
C LYS A 94 -7.08 13.35 -8.20
N LEU A 95 -6.81 12.29 -7.46
CA LEU A 95 -7.67 11.80 -6.40
C LEU A 95 -7.19 12.44 -5.11
N LYS A 96 -7.91 13.43 -4.56
CA LYS A 96 -7.61 14.08 -3.27
C LYS A 96 -7.71 13.09 -2.09
N VAL A 97 -6.88 12.06 -2.10
CA VAL A 97 -6.82 10.97 -1.14
C VAL A 97 -5.68 11.30 -0.18
N PRO A 98 -5.97 11.50 1.11
CA PRO A 98 -4.94 11.76 2.09
C PRO A 98 -3.94 10.59 2.14
N ILE A 99 -2.65 10.90 2.11
CA ILE A 99 -1.57 9.92 2.21
C ILE A 99 -1.22 9.74 3.69
N ILE A 100 -1.19 8.49 4.16
CA ILE A 100 -0.80 8.15 5.54
C ILE A 100 0.73 8.14 5.68
N GLY A 101 1.43 7.60 4.68
CA GLY A 101 2.88 7.51 4.64
C GLY A 101 3.37 6.41 3.70
N LEU A 102 4.69 6.26 3.61
CA LEU A 102 5.36 5.28 2.77
C LEU A 102 5.80 4.06 3.60
N VAL A 103 5.57 2.86 3.07
CA VAL A 103 6.13 1.62 3.61
C VAL A 103 7.30 1.20 2.74
N GLU A 104 8.47 1.06 3.33
CA GLU A 104 9.68 0.63 2.64
C GLU A 104 9.89 -0.88 2.84
N ASN A 105 9.57 -1.68 1.84
CA ASN A 105 9.88 -3.11 1.86
C ASN A 105 11.31 -3.37 1.37
N MET A 106 11.91 -4.46 1.86
CA MET A 106 13.24 -4.92 1.45
C MET A 106 14.32 -3.83 1.60
N SER A 107 14.31 -3.08 2.71
CA SER A 107 15.24 -1.95 2.90
C SER A 107 16.70 -2.40 3.04
N HIS A 108 16.92 -3.49 3.77
CA HIS A 108 18.24 -4.06 4.01
C HIS A 108 18.18 -5.57 4.19
N ALA A 109 19.31 -6.23 3.97
CA ALA A 109 19.54 -7.64 4.28
C ALA A 109 20.64 -7.76 5.34
N ILE A 110 20.43 -8.62 6.33
CA ILE A 110 21.42 -8.92 7.37
C ILE A 110 22.16 -10.19 6.98
N CYS A 111 23.50 -10.14 6.95
CA CYS A 111 24.30 -11.34 6.74
C CYS A 111 24.27 -12.23 8.00
N TYR A 112 23.70 -13.43 7.90
CA TYR A 112 23.63 -14.38 9.03
C TYR A 112 24.99 -14.92 9.49
N LYS A 113 26.06 -14.74 8.70
CA LYS A 113 27.41 -15.19 9.07
C LYS A 113 28.21 -14.15 9.84
N CYS A 114 28.09 -12.87 9.50
CA CYS A 114 28.92 -11.80 10.09
C CYS A 114 28.12 -10.64 10.69
N GLY A 115 26.79 -10.64 10.59
CA GLY A 115 25.93 -9.59 11.14
C GLY A 115 25.93 -8.28 10.36
N SER A 116 26.67 -8.17 9.26
CA SER A 116 26.72 -6.94 8.46
C SER A 116 25.35 -6.60 7.85
N VAL A 117 24.95 -5.33 7.94
CA VAL A 117 23.74 -4.80 7.32
C VAL A 117 24.06 -4.29 5.92
N ASN A 118 23.38 -4.84 4.91
CA ASN A 118 23.53 -4.45 3.52
C ASN A 118 22.23 -3.78 3.04
N TYR A 119 22.27 -2.48 2.78
CA TYR A 119 21.13 -1.74 2.25
C TYR A 119 20.95 -2.04 0.76
N ILE A 120 19.78 -2.57 0.39
CA ILE A 120 19.55 -3.11 -0.96
C ILE A 120 19.47 -2.00 -2.00
N PHE A 121 18.84 -0.88 -1.64
CA PHE A 121 18.65 0.28 -2.50
C PHE A 121 19.31 1.55 -1.94
N GLY A 122 20.25 1.40 -1.00
CA GLY A 122 20.92 2.52 -0.35
C GLY A 122 19.93 3.49 0.33
N SER A 123 20.04 4.78 0.01
CA SER A 123 19.20 5.84 0.57
C SER A 123 18.16 6.38 -0.43
N GLU A 124 17.89 5.69 -1.53
CA GLU A 124 17.04 6.20 -2.61
C GLU A 124 15.59 6.41 -2.15
N THR A 125 15.03 5.45 -1.40
CA THR A 125 13.67 5.57 -0.86
C THR A 125 13.50 6.78 0.05
N VAL A 126 14.49 7.03 0.91
CA VAL A 126 14.49 8.16 1.86
C VAL A 126 14.53 9.49 1.11
N LYS A 127 15.33 9.58 0.05
CA LYS A 127 15.40 10.78 -0.80
C LYS A 127 14.09 11.01 -1.54
N ALA A 128 13.53 9.98 -2.17
CA ALA A 128 12.26 10.08 -2.88
C ALA A 128 11.10 10.46 -1.92
N ALA A 129 11.07 9.88 -0.73
CA ALA A 129 10.08 10.22 0.29
C ALA A 129 10.20 11.70 0.71
N ALA A 130 11.41 12.20 0.93
CA ALA A 130 11.66 13.59 1.27
C ALA A 130 11.27 14.56 0.15
N GLU A 131 11.60 14.24 -1.10
CA GLU A 131 11.21 15.04 -2.29
C GLU A 131 9.69 15.14 -2.45
N MET A 132 8.97 14.08 -2.06
CA MET A 132 7.51 14.03 -2.08
C MET A 132 6.85 14.59 -0.82
N GLY A 133 7.63 15.00 0.20
CA GLY A 133 7.11 15.44 1.50
C GLY A 133 6.36 14.35 2.26
N LEU A 134 6.75 13.08 2.07
CA LEU A 134 6.13 11.91 2.69
C LEU A 134 7.04 11.30 3.74
N ASP A 135 6.45 10.86 4.85
CA ASP A 135 7.15 10.13 5.89
C ASP A 135 7.18 8.63 5.57
N ILE A 136 8.35 8.00 5.79
CA ILE A 136 8.44 6.55 5.87
C ILE A 136 7.88 6.12 7.23
N ILE A 137 6.73 5.45 7.22
CA ILE A 137 6.02 5.05 8.44
C ILE A 137 6.42 3.66 8.92
N GLU A 138 6.98 2.81 8.06
CA GLU A 138 7.58 1.53 8.47
C GLU A 138 8.57 1.04 7.40
N SER A 139 9.62 0.33 7.82
CA SER A 139 10.60 -0.28 6.92
C SER A 139 10.80 -1.76 7.25
N PHE A 140 10.81 -2.64 6.27
CA PHE A 140 10.97 -4.09 6.44
C PHE A 140 12.28 -4.60 5.83
N ALA A 141 13.01 -5.42 6.58
CA ALA A 141 14.21 -6.08 6.10
C ALA A 141 13.86 -7.29 5.20
N VAL A 142 14.79 -7.70 4.35
CA VAL A 142 14.71 -9.01 3.68
C VAL A 142 14.97 -10.10 4.68
N ASP A 143 14.01 -11.02 4.78
CA ASP A 143 14.05 -12.15 5.70
C ASP A 143 13.46 -13.40 5.04
N GLN A 144 14.16 -14.52 5.19
CA GLN A 144 13.73 -15.79 4.64
C GLN A 144 12.45 -16.30 5.30
N ASN A 145 12.26 -16.05 6.59
CA ASN A 145 11.07 -16.45 7.33
C ASN A 145 9.81 -15.78 6.75
N MET A 146 9.93 -14.56 6.22
CA MET A 146 8.84 -13.88 5.52
C MET A 146 8.48 -14.57 4.21
N SER A 147 9.47 -15.03 3.44
CA SER A 147 9.24 -15.82 2.22
C SER A 147 8.49 -17.12 2.52
N GLU A 148 8.85 -17.80 3.61
CA GLU A 148 8.17 -19.02 4.06
C GLU A 148 6.73 -18.77 4.49
N CYS A 149 6.47 -17.67 5.19
CA CYS A 149 5.11 -17.23 5.54
C CYS A 149 4.25 -17.00 4.28
N ILE A 150 4.80 -16.31 3.28
CA ILE A 150 4.12 -16.05 2.01
C ILE A 150 3.83 -17.36 1.28
N ASN A 151 4.83 -18.23 1.13
CA ASN A 151 4.68 -19.50 0.40
C ASN A 151 3.73 -20.48 1.10
N SER A 152 3.66 -20.43 2.44
CA SER A 152 2.73 -21.26 3.22
C SER A 152 1.32 -20.69 3.32
N GLY A 153 1.08 -19.47 2.81
CA GLY A 153 -0.21 -18.79 2.91
C GLY A 153 -0.58 -18.36 4.34
N LYS A 154 0.40 -18.32 5.26
CA LYS A 154 0.17 -17.91 6.65
C LYS A 154 0.80 -16.54 6.89
N PRO A 155 0.00 -15.49 7.17
CA PRO A 155 0.52 -14.17 7.49
C PRO A 155 1.52 -14.21 8.66
N ALA A 156 2.56 -13.39 8.59
CA ALA A 156 3.67 -13.39 9.54
C ALA A 156 3.20 -13.08 10.97
N ILE A 157 2.15 -12.27 11.13
CA ILE A 157 1.56 -11.97 12.44
C ILE A 157 1.06 -13.23 13.17
N TYR A 158 0.65 -14.26 12.43
CA TYR A 158 0.16 -15.53 12.97
C TYR A 158 1.22 -16.63 12.94
N ALA A 159 2.03 -16.69 11.88
CA ALA A 159 3.06 -17.70 11.73
C ALA A 159 4.29 -17.44 12.61
N LEU A 160 4.62 -16.16 12.84
CA LEU A 160 5.81 -15.70 13.55
C LEU A 160 5.45 -14.58 14.54
N PRO A 161 4.56 -14.82 15.52
CA PRO A 161 3.97 -13.77 16.34
C PRO A 161 4.99 -12.96 17.14
N ASP A 162 6.11 -13.57 17.52
CA ASP A 162 7.18 -12.95 18.32
C ASP A 162 8.34 -12.43 17.45
N SER A 163 8.18 -12.43 16.12
CA SER A 163 9.21 -11.91 15.21
C SER A 163 9.20 -10.38 15.11
N ILE A 164 10.34 -9.83 14.72
CA ILE A 164 10.47 -8.40 14.39
C ILE A 164 9.50 -7.96 13.29
N HIS A 165 9.14 -8.85 12.35
CA HIS A 165 8.17 -8.52 11.30
C HIS A 165 6.76 -8.38 11.87
N ALA A 166 6.36 -9.31 12.73
CA ALA A 166 5.08 -9.24 13.42
C ALA A 166 4.97 -7.98 14.27
N GLU A 167 6.03 -7.63 15.01
CA GLU A 167 6.11 -6.38 15.77
C GLU A 167 5.98 -5.14 14.87
N LYS A 168 6.71 -5.09 13.76
CA LYS A 168 6.64 -3.98 12.79
C LYS A 168 5.26 -3.84 12.15
N TYR A 169 4.59 -4.94 11.82
CA TYR A 169 3.21 -4.87 11.33
C TYR A 169 2.22 -4.38 12.40
N ARG A 170 2.42 -4.73 13.68
CA ARG A 170 1.64 -4.14 14.77
C ARG A 170 1.88 -2.63 14.89
N HIS A 171 3.14 -2.21 14.78
CA HIS A 171 3.51 -0.80 14.82
C HIS A 171 2.92 0.00 13.65
N LEU A 172 3.00 -0.54 12.43
CA LEU A 172 2.36 0.04 11.24
C LEU A 172 0.84 0.16 11.41
N ALA A 173 0.17 -0.90 11.89
CA ALA A 173 -1.26 -0.88 12.16
C ALA A 173 -1.65 0.21 13.18
N ASN A 174 -0.88 0.35 14.27
CA ASN A 174 -1.10 1.42 15.25
C ASN A 174 -0.95 2.83 14.65
N LYS A 175 0.03 3.04 13.76
CA LYS A 175 0.18 4.32 13.04
C LYS A 175 -1.03 4.61 12.15
N VAL A 176 -1.53 3.60 11.44
CA VAL A 176 -2.73 3.72 10.60
C VAL A 176 -3.97 4.04 11.43
N PHE A 177 -4.19 3.37 12.57
CA PHE A 177 -5.31 3.68 13.45
C PHE A 177 -5.26 5.11 13.99
N LYS A 178 -4.09 5.55 14.49
CA LYS A 178 -3.90 6.93 14.97
C LYS A 178 -4.22 7.96 13.88
N TYR A 179 -3.81 7.69 12.64
CA TYR A 179 -4.12 8.57 11.51
C TYR A 179 -5.62 8.65 11.23
N ILE A 180 -6.32 7.51 11.25
CA ILE A 180 -7.77 7.46 11.04
C ILE A 180 -8.49 8.25 12.13
N GLU A 181 -8.14 8.00 13.40
CA GLU A 181 -8.74 8.72 14.54
C GLU A 181 -8.52 10.23 14.46
N HIS A 182 -7.32 10.67 14.06
CA HIS A 182 -7.03 12.08 13.85
C HIS A 182 -7.89 12.68 12.74
N LYS A 183 -8.01 11.99 11.60
CA LYS A 183 -8.83 12.45 10.46
C LYS A 183 -10.32 12.46 10.77
N ASP A 184 -10.80 11.53 11.59
CA ASP A 184 -12.20 11.50 12.01
C ASP A 184 -12.51 12.69 12.94
N LYS A 185 -11.61 13.03 13.87
CA LYS A 185 -11.74 14.24 14.71
C LYS A 185 -11.78 15.53 13.89
N GLU A 186 -10.84 15.72 12.96
CA GLU A 186 -10.83 16.89 12.07
C GLU A 186 -12.13 17.03 11.26
N ARG A 187 -12.72 15.91 10.83
CA ARG A 187 -13.99 15.92 10.07
C ARG A 187 -15.17 16.30 10.94
N HIS A 188 -15.18 15.88 12.21
CA HIS A 188 -16.22 16.26 13.16
C HIS A 188 -16.13 17.75 13.51
N GLU A 189 -14.93 18.28 13.78
CA GLU A 189 -14.71 19.69 14.07
C GLU A 189 -15.03 20.62 12.87
N ALA A 190 -14.82 20.15 11.64
CA ALA A 190 -15.16 20.92 10.42
C ALA A 190 -16.66 20.90 10.06
N GLN A 191 -17.47 20.11 10.77
CA GLN A 191 -18.93 19.99 10.57
C GLN A 191 -19.75 20.74 11.64
N GLU A 192 -19.10 21.25 12.70
CA GLU A 192 -19.64 22.14 13.73
C GLU A 192 -19.45 23.62 13.35
#